data_AF-A0A9X0WKQ2-F1
#
_entry.id   AF-A0A9X0WKQ2-F1
#
_cell.length_a   1.000
_cell.length_b   1.000
_cell.length_c   1.000
_cell.angle_alpha   90.00
_cell.angle_beta   90.00
_cell.angle_gamma   90.00
#
_symmetry.space_group_name_H-M   'P 1'
#
loop_
_entity.id
_entity.type
_entity.pdbx_description
1 polymer ?
#
loop_
_entity_poly.entity_id
_entity_poly.type
_entity_poly.pdbx_seq_one_letter_code
_entity_poly.pdbx_strand_id
1 'polypeptide(L)'
;MGHAAGAATEIGVELNKLETHAPDCRVYLVFDNGAGPALDVLQLDLILFDHEGLIMRRLAVDSAPLRAAKTTVKLFDIPDLDCEAIDRILINDVLECRDETGPLTDCVERLDPSSRAPAALVK
;
A
#
# COMPACT_ATOMS: atom_id res chain seq x y z
N MET A 1 -19.35 -18.28 26.10
CA MET A 1 -18.15 -18.53 25.27
C MET A 1 -18.31 -17.64 24.04
N GLY A 2 -17.87 -16.38 24.00
CA GLY A 2 -16.56 -15.88 24.37
C GLY A 2 -15.67 -15.78 23.13
N HIS A 3 -16.06 -14.98 22.12
CA HIS A 3 -15.16 -14.51 21.08
C HIS A 3 -15.09 -12.99 21.19
N ALA A 4 -14.17 -12.50 22.01
CA ALA A 4 -13.65 -11.15 21.80
C ALA A 4 -12.72 -11.25 20.60
N ALA A 5 -13.24 -10.94 19.40
CA ALA A 5 -12.37 -10.59 18.29
C ALA A 5 -11.63 -9.33 18.74
N GLY A 6 -10.36 -9.47 19.12
CA GLY A 6 -9.49 -8.31 19.26
C GLY A 6 -9.56 -7.60 17.93
N ALA A 7 -10.03 -6.34 17.92
CA ALA A 7 -10.06 -5.53 16.72
C ALA A 7 -8.64 -5.53 16.16
N ALA A 8 -8.44 -6.22 15.02
CA ALA A 8 -7.15 -6.24 14.38
C ALA A 8 -6.78 -4.80 14.08
N THR A 9 -5.61 -4.35 14.52
CA THR A 9 -5.26 -2.96 14.29
C THR A 9 -5.05 -2.74 12.81
N GLU A 10 -5.90 -1.91 12.22
CA GLU A 10 -5.84 -1.49 10.83
C GLU A 10 -4.61 -0.60 10.58
N ILE A 11 -4.02 -0.75 9.39
CA ILE A 11 -2.94 0.07 8.86
C ILE A 11 -3.55 0.87 7.72
N GLY A 12 -3.68 2.18 7.92
CA GLY A 12 -4.14 3.07 6.86
C GLY A 12 -3.11 3.12 5.75
N VAL A 13 -3.52 2.95 4.49
CA VAL A 13 -2.67 3.12 3.31
C VAL A 13 -3.33 4.13 2.40
N GLU A 14 -2.76 5.33 2.30
CA GLU A 14 -3.31 6.42 1.48
C GLU A 14 -2.45 6.61 0.22
N LEU A 15 -3.06 6.52 -0.96
CA LEU A 15 -2.49 7.05 -2.19
C LEU A 15 -2.59 8.57 -2.16
N ASN A 16 -1.50 9.24 -1.82
CA ASN A 16 -1.51 10.67 -1.55
C ASN A 16 -1.29 11.50 -2.81
N LYS A 17 -0.34 11.09 -3.67
CA LYS A 17 0.04 11.82 -4.87
C LYS A 17 0.59 10.88 -5.94
N LEU A 18 0.23 11.17 -7.20
CA LEU A 18 0.93 10.73 -8.39
C LEU A 18 1.62 11.95 -9.00
N GLU A 19 2.92 11.86 -9.27
CA GLU A 19 3.72 12.96 -9.80
C GLU A 19 4.50 12.53 -11.02
N THR A 20 4.26 13.22 -12.14
CA THR A 20 5.02 13.01 -13.37
C THR A 20 6.46 13.45 -13.17
N HIS A 21 7.39 12.49 -13.28
CA HIS A 21 8.83 12.68 -13.20
C HIS A 21 9.48 12.06 -14.44
N ALA A 22 9.17 12.66 -15.61
CA ALA A 22 9.38 12.05 -16.92
C ALA A 22 10.81 11.48 -17.12
N PRO A 23 10.94 10.25 -17.65
CA PRO A 23 9.87 9.41 -18.22
C PRO A 23 9.06 8.58 -17.19
N ASP A 24 9.24 8.81 -15.89
CA ASP A 24 8.69 7.97 -14.83
C ASP A 24 7.45 8.57 -14.17
N CYS A 25 6.62 7.71 -13.57
CA CYS A 25 5.58 8.13 -12.64
C CYS A 25 6.02 7.88 -11.20
N ARG A 26 6.09 8.94 -10.38
CA ARG A 26 6.37 8.82 -8.95
C ARG A 26 5.07 8.65 -8.17
N VAL A 27 4.99 7.57 -7.39
CA VAL A 27 3.86 7.28 -6.50
C VAL A 27 4.23 7.63 -5.07
N TYR A 28 3.34 8.32 -4.36
CA TYR A 28 3.48 8.63 -2.93
C TYR A 28 2.38 7.91 -2.13
N LEU A 29 2.81 7.03 -1.23
CA LEU A 29 1.94 6.35 -0.28
C LEU A 29 2.21 6.86 1.14
N VAL A 30 1.13 7.08 1.89
CA VAL A 30 1.19 7.40 3.32
C VAL A 30 0.64 6.22 4.10
N PHE A 31 1.47 5.67 4.98
CA PHE A 31 1.09 4.58 5.87
C PHE A 31 0.81 5.14 7.26
N ASP A 32 -0.39 4.92 7.79
CA ASP A 32 -0.73 5.18 9.19
C ASP A 32 -0.72 3.87 9.98
N ASN A 33 0.33 3.68 10.78
CA ASN A 33 0.47 2.54 11.70
C ASN A 33 0.29 2.99 13.16
N GLY A 34 -0.66 3.90 13.41
CA GLY A 34 -0.87 4.57 14.69
C GLY A 34 -1.18 3.63 15.86
N ALA A 35 -1.85 2.50 15.62
CA ALA A 35 -2.26 1.59 16.67
C ALA A 35 -1.69 0.16 16.49
N GLY A 36 -0.78 -0.05 15.54
CA GLY A 36 -0.19 -1.34 15.19
C GLY A 36 1.25 -1.51 15.68
N PRO A 37 1.77 -2.75 15.72
CA PRO A 37 3.18 -3.02 16.01
C PRO A 37 4.09 -2.49 14.90
N ALA A 38 5.39 -2.38 15.17
CA ALA A 38 6.35 -2.08 14.12
C ALA A 38 6.38 -3.25 13.10
N LEU A 39 6.47 -2.92 11.81
CA LEU A 39 6.68 -3.90 10.74
C LEU A 39 8.06 -3.69 10.16
N ASP A 40 8.86 -4.75 10.22
CA ASP A 40 10.20 -4.80 9.65
C ASP A 40 10.16 -5.13 8.17
N VAL A 41 9.13 -5.88 7.73
CA VAL A 41 8.87 -6.20 6.33
C VAL A 41 7.39 -6.03 6.01
N LEU A 42 7.11 -5.38 4.88
CA LEU A 42 5.79 -5.24 4.28
C LEU A 42 5.98 -5.08 2.77
N GLN A 43 5.84 -6.17 2.03
CA GLN A 43 5.95 -6.18 0.58
C GLN A 43 4.55 -6.28 -0.04
N LEU A 44 4.09 -5.20 -0.65
CA LEU A 44 2.77 -5.12 -1.29
C LEU A 44 2.84 -5.63 -2.73
N ASP A 45 1.84 -6.39 -3.16
CA ASP A 45 1.60 -6.73 -4.55
C ASP A 45 0.56 -5.76 -5.13
N LEU A 46 0.99 -4.85 -5.99
CA LEU A 46 0.14 -3.82 -6.57
C LEU A 46 -0.17 -4.12 -8.04
N ILE A 47 -1.43 -3.92 -8.43
CA ILE A 47 -1.88 -4.00 -9.82
C ILE A 47 -2.42 -2.63 -10.23
N LEU A 48 -1.86 -2.08 -11.31
CA LEU A 48 -2.26 -0.80 -11.86
C LEU A 48 -3.21 -1.02 -13.03
N PHE A 49 -4.30 -0.28 -13.03
CA PHE A 49 -5.32 -0.29 -14.07
C PHE A 49 -5.37 1.07 -14.79
N ASP A 50 -5.59 1.02 -16.10
CA ASP A 50 -5.91 2.20 -16.89
C ASP A 50 -7.40 2.57 -16.82
N HIS A 51 -7.77 3.66 -17.50
CA HIS A 51 -9.15 4.16 -17.60
C HIS A 51 -10.12 3.20 -18.33
N GLU A 52 -9.61 2.19 -19.03
CA GLU A 52 -10.42 1.13 -19.65
C GLU A 52 -10.59 -0.08 -18.71
N GLY A 53 -9.95 -0.04 -17.53
CA GLY A 53 -9.93 -1.15 -16.57
C GLY A 53 -8.99 -2.29 -16.98
N LEU A 54 -8.05 -2.05 -17.89
CA LEU A 54 -7.03 -3.03 -18.29
C LEU A 54 -5.82 -2.93 -17.38
N ILE A 55 -5.19 -4.08 -17.11
CA ILE A 55 -3.98 -4.14 -16.29
C ILE A 55 -2.82 -3.55 -17.09
N MET A 56 -2.25 -2.47 -16.57
CA MET A 56 -1.05 -1.85 -17.12
C MET A 56 0.22 -2.52 -16.61
N ARG A 57 0.27 -2.80 -15.31
CA ARG A 57 1.48 -3.30 -14.64
C ARG A 57 1.16 -3.99 -13.31
N ARG A 58 2.02 -4.94 -12.94
CA ARG A 58 2.10 -5.54 -11.61
C ARG A 58 3.43 -5.15 -10.95
N LEU A 59 3.39 -4.72 -9.70
CA LEU A 59 4.55 -4.24 -8.96
C LEU A 59 4.63 -4.91 -7.58
N ALA A 60 5.82 -5.36 -7.19
CA ALA A 60 6.12 -5.70 -5.81
C ALA A 60 6.81 -4.49 -5.15
N VAL A 61 6.21 -3.91 -4.12
CA VAL A 61 6.70 -2.68 -3.48
C VAL A 61 7.06 -2.95 -2.02
N ASP A 62 8.32 -2.74 -1.67
CA ASP A 62 8.77 -2.73 -0.28
C ASP A 62 8.34 -1.43 0.39
N SER A 63 7.42 -1.55 1.34
CA SER A 63 6.82 -0.44 2.09
C SER A 63 7.39 -0.33 3.51
N ALA A 64 8.32 -1.21 3.88
CA ALA A 64 8.92 -1.26 5.21
C ALA A 64 10.18 -0.38 5.31
N PRO A 65 10.69 -0.09 6.52
CA PRO A 65 10.05 -0.37 7.81
C PRO A 65 8.88 0.58 8.07
N LEU A 66 7.86 0.09 8.78
CA LEU A 66 6.79 0.90 9.38
C LEU A 66 6.96 0.88 10.90
N ARG A 67 7.21 2.04 11.50
CA ARG A 67 7.39 2.12 12.96
C ARG A 67 6.03 2.06 13.66
N ALA A 68 6.01 1.48 14.86
CA ALA A 68 4.85 1.51 15.73
C ALA A 68 4.44 2.96 16.03
N ALA A 69 3.13 3.20 16.10
CA ALA A 69 2.54 4.50 16.45
C ALA A 69 3.05 5.67 15.60
N LYS A 70 3.31 5.43 14.31
CA LYS A 70 3.88 6.46 13.43
C LYS A 70 3.34 6.42 12.01
N THR A 71 3.00 7.60 11.50
CA THR A 71 2.76 7.84 10.08
C THR A 71 4.08 7.88 9.30
N THR A 72 4.17 7.12 8.22
CA THR A 72 5.37 7.05 7.36
C THR A 72 4.99 7.29 5.90
N VAL A 73 5.80 8.09 5.20
CA VAL A 73 5.65 8.30 3.76
C VAL A 73 6.63 7.39 3.03
N LYS A 74 6.15 6.69 2.01
CA LYS A 74 6.94 5.91 1.07
C LYS A 74 6.68 6.43 -0.34
N LEU A 75 7.71 6.44 -1.16
CA LEU A 75 7.59 6.78 -2.56
C LEU A 75 8.44 5.82 -3.39
N PHE A 76 7.98 5.57 -4.61
CA PHE A 76 8.70 4.77 -5.59
C PHE A 76 8.38 5.29 -6.99
N ASP A 77 9.31 5.08 -7.91
CA ASP A 77 9.19 5.48 -9.31
C ASP A 77 8.80 4.27 -10.16
N ILE A 78 7.83 4.47 -11.04
CA ILE A 78 7.42 3.49 -12.04
C ILE A 78 7.98 3.95 -13.38
N PRO A 79 8.97 3.23 -13.94
CA PRO A 79 9.63 3.68 -15.15
C PRO A 79 8.72 3.56 -16.35
N ASP A 80 8.83 4.53 -17.27
CA ASP A 80 8.10 4.54 -18.54
C ASP A 80 6.58 4.40 -18.35
N LEU A 81 6.02 5.15 -17.39
CA LEU A 81 4.58 5.18 -17.11
C LEU A 81 4.12 6.63 -17.01
N ASP A 82 3.06 6.97 -17.74
CA ASP A 82 2.36 8.24 -17.57
C ASP A 82 1.48 8.16 -16.32
N CYS A 83 1.68 9.07 -15.36
CA CYS A 83 0.86 9.13 -14.15
C CYS A 83 -0.62 9.39 -14.46
N GLU A 84 -0.94 10.11 -15.53
CA GLU A 84 -2.33 10.42 -15.90
C GLU A 84 -3.07 9.19 -16.45
N ALA A 85 -2.34 8.17 -16.91
CA ALA A 85 -2.92 6.94 -17.42
C ALA A 85 -3.44 6.01 -16.31
N ILE A 86 -3.05 6.23 -15.05
CA ILE A 86 -3.46 5.39 -13.91
C ILE A 86 -4.86 5.82 -13.43
N ASP A 87 -5.84 4.96 -13.58
CA ASP A 87 -7.20 5.15 -13.02
C ASP A 87 -7.29 4.58 -11.59
N ARG A 88 -6.69 3.41 -11.38
CA ARG A 88 -6.79 2.70 -10.10
C ARG A 88 -5.57 1.84 -9.81
N ILE A 89 -5.20 1.80 -8.53
CA ILE A 89 -4.22 0.87 -7.98
C ILE A 89 -4.96 -0.11 -7.06
N LEU A 90 -4.79 -1.40 -7.30
CA LEU A 90 -5.28 -2.48 -6.45
C LEU A 90 -4.11 -3.01 -5.63
N ILE A 91 -4.28 -3.09 -4.31
CA ILE A 91 -3.46 -3.91 -3.43
C ILE A 91 -3.99 -5.34 -3.57
N ASN A 92 -3.38 -6.13 -4.45
CA ASN A 92 -3.83 -7.47 -4.79
C ASN A 92 -3.49 -8.49 -3.68
N ASP A 93 -2.33 -8.33 -3.06
CA ASP A 93 -1.87 -9.20 -1.97
C ASP A 93 -0.77 -8.53 -1.13
N VAL A 94 -0.39 -9.16 -0.03
CA VAL A 94 0.84 -8.87 0.72
C VAL A 94 1.77 -10.07 0.59
N LEU A 95 2.81 -9.92 -0.24
CA LEU A 95 3.77 -10.99 -0.54
C LEU A 95 4.59 -11.40 0.68
N GLU A 96 4.87 -10.45 1.57
CA GLU A 96 5.66 -10.68 2.77
C GLU A 96 5.29 -9.68 3.85
N CYS A 97 5.05 -10.16 5.08
CA CYS A 97 4.72 -9.32 6.21
C CYS A 97 5.34 -9.88 7.48
N ARG A 98 6.17 -9.09 8.16
CA ARG A 98 6.84 -9.49 9.40
C ARG A 98 7.03 -8.33 10.36
N ASP A 99 6.96 -8.66 11.64
CA ASP A 99 7.46 -7.84 12.74
C ASP A 99 8.68 -8.50 13.39
N GLU A 100 9.11 -7.96 14.53
CA GLU A 100 10.25 -8.48 15.31
C GLU A 100 10.05 -9.92 15.80
N THR A 101 8.80 -10.38 15.91
CA THR A 101 8.44 -11.71 16.43
C THR A 101 8.34 -12.76 15.32
N GLY A 102 8.16 -12.34 14.07
CA GLY A 102 8.18 -13.22 12.89
C GLY A 102 7.09 -12.89 11.86
N PRO A 103 6.73 -13.88 11.01
CA PRO A 103 5.64 -13.78 10.05
C PRO A 103 4.30 -13.48 10.70
N LEU A 104 3.62 -12.47 10.16
CA LEU A 104 2.25 -12.13 10.50
C LEU A 104 1.32 -12.72 9.45
N THR A 105 0.26 -13.40 9.89
CA THR A 105 -0.85 -13.78 9.00
C THR A 105 -1.80 -12.59 8.86
N ASP A 106 -2.52 -12.57 7.75
CA ASP A 106 -3.66 -11.66 7.53
C ASP A 106 -3.28 -10.16 7.46
N CYS A 107 -2.07 -9.84 6.98
CA CYS A 107 -1.67 -8.44 6.82
C CYS A 107 -2.51 -7.69 5.78
N VAL A 108 -2.98 -8.36 4.73
CA VAL A 108 -3.81 -7.73 3.70
C VAL A 108 -5.17 -7.32 4.26
N GLU A 109 -5.77 -8.13 5.14
CA GLU A 109 -7.02 -7.87 5.84
C GLU A 109 -6.91 -6.61 6.72
N ARG A 110 -5.73 -6.34 7.26
CA ARG A 110 -5.44 -5.18 8.11
C ARG A 110 -5.21 -3.88 7.33
N LEU A 111 -5.02 -3.91 6.01
CA LEU A 111 -4.83 -2.69 5.22
C LEU A 111 -6.16 -1.98 4.99
N ASP A 112 -6.21 -0.69 5.28
CA ASP A 112 -7.35 0.19 4.99
C ASP A 112 -6.96 1.20 3.89
N PRO A 113 -7.26 0.89 2.61
CA PRO A 113 -6.87 1.74 1.50
C PRO A 113 -7.73 2.99 1.39
N SER A 114 -7.09 4.12 1.13
CA SER A 114 -7.74 5.40 0.82
C SER A 114 -6.96 6.13 -0.27
N SER A 115 -7.56 7.16 -0.87
CA SER A 115 -6.86 7.99 -1.85
C SER A 115 -7.22 9.45 -1.72
N ARG A 116 -6.21 10.31 -1.87
CA ARG A 116 -6.35 11.75 -2.14
C ARG A 116 -5.98 12.11 -3.57
N ALA A 117 -5.31 11.21 -4.29
CA ALA A 117 -5.02 11.37 -5.70
C ALA A 117 -6.31 11.17 -6.53
N PRO A 118 -6.33 11.63 -7.80
CA PRO A 118 -7.44 11.32 -8.70
C PRO A 118 -7.65 9.82 -8.91
N ALA A 119 -6.56 9.04 -8.95
CA ALA A 119 -6.63 7.59 -9.04
C ALA A 119 -7.12 6.97 -7.72
N ALA A 120 -7.92 5.91 -7.82
CA ALA A 120 -8.38 5.18 -6.63
C ALA A 120 -7.30 4.22 -6.10
N LEU A 121 -7.30 3.98 -4.79
CA LEU A 121 -6.57 2.87 -4.16
C LEU A 121 -7.58 1.92 -3.54
N VAL A 122 -7.50 0.63 -3.88
CA VAL A 122 -8.46 -0.39 -3.43
C VAL A 122 -7.75 -1.67 -2.99
N LYS A 123 -8.47 -2.52 -2.25
CA LYS A 123 -8.10 -3.87 -1.82
C LYS A 123 -9.16 -4.85 -2.32
#